data_AF-A0A9X3CRG8-F1
#
_entry.id   AF-A0A9X3CRG8-F1
#
_cell.length_a   1.000
_cell.length_b   1.000
_cell.length_c   1.000
_cell.angle_alpha   90.00
_cell.angle_beta   90.00
_cell.angle_gamma   90.00
#
_symmetry.space_group_name_H-M   'P 1'
#
loop_
_entity.id
_entity.type
_entity.pdbx_description
1 polymer ?
#
loop_
_entity_poly.entity_id
_entity_poly.type
_entity_poly.pdbx_seq_one_letter_code
_entity_poly.pdbx_strand_id
1 'polypeptide(L)' 'MNGKNIRIVMRWIHIALALFVGAAFYSPLGSYEAYITATLWGLIPALALTGIGMWKQSLVMKVLKPISKKAHQ' A
#
# COMPACT_ATOMS: atom_id res chain seq x y z
N MET A 1 -15.83 -8.85 5.90
CA MET A 1 -14.62 -9.55 5.38
C MET A 1 -13.83 -10.11 6.56
N ASN A 2 -13.39 -11.37 6.50
CA ASN A 2 -12.61 -11.98 7.58
C ASN A 2 -11.29 -11.21 7.77
N GLY A 3 -10.90 -10.90 9.01
CA GLY A 3 -9.69 -10.10 9.30
C GLY A 3 -8.41 -10.72 8.74
N LYS A 4 -8.38 -12.03 8.47
CA LYS A 4 -7.28 -12.72 7.77
C LYS A 4 -7.15 -12.29 6.31
N ASN A 5 -8.27 -12.13 5.60
CA ASN A 5 -8.28 -11.80 4.16
C ASN A 5 -7.75 -10.38 3.91
N ILE A 6 -8.10 -9.43 4.79
CA ILE A 6 -7.62 -8.04 4.70
C ILE A 6 -6.09 -7.97 4.76
N ARG A 7 -5.46 -8.76 5.65
CA ARG A 7 -3.99 -8.81 5.78
C ARG A 7 -3.32 -9.36 4.54
N ILE A 8 -3.91 -10.40 3.94
CA ILE A 8 -3.40 -11.02 2.72
C ILE A 8 -3.49 -10.03 1.55
N VAL A 9 -4.63 -9.37 1.37
CA VAL A 9 -4.80 -8.40 0.28
C VAL A 9 -3.83 -7.24 0.43
N MET A 10 -3.68 -6.69 1.64
CA MET A 10 -2.78 -5.56 1.89
C MET A 10 -1.30 -5.93 1.65
N ARG A 11 -0.89 -7.15 1.98
CA ARG A 11 0.44 -7.68 1.65
C ARG A 11 0.66 -7.80 0.15
N TRP A 12 -0.29 -8.39 -0.58
CA TRP A 12 -0.17 -8.53 -2.04
C TRP A 12 -0.13 -7.18 -2.75
N ILE A 13 -0.92 -6.21 -2.30
CA ILE A 13 -0.85 -4.82 -2.80
C ILE A 13 0.54 -4.25 -2.58
N HIS A 14 1.09 -4.38 -1.37
CA HIS A 14 2.42 -3.85 -1.06
C HIS A 14 3.53 -4.52 -1.89
N ILE A 15 3.47 -5.85 -2.06
CA ILE A 15 4.42 -6.60 -2.89
C ILE A 15 4.33 -6.16 -4.35
N ALA A 16 3.11 -5.97 -4.88
CA ALA A 16 2.93 -5.47 -6.25
C ALA A 16 3.52 -4.06 -6.41
N LEU A 17 3.25 -3.15 -5.48
CA LEU A 17 3.86 -1.81 -5.48
C LEU A 17 5.39 -1.87 -5.41
N ALA A 18 5.95 -2.73 -4.55
CA ALA A 18 7.40 -2.88 -4.43
C ALA A 18 8.03 -3.37 -5.74
N LEU A 19 7.32 -4.26 -6.45
CA LEU A 19 7.75 -4.78 -7.74
C LEU A 19 7.70 -3.68 -8.83
N PHE A 20 6.68 -2.82 -8.84
CA PHE A 20 6.63 -1.67 -9.74
C PHE A 20 7.72 -0.63 -9.44
N VAL A 21 8.01 -0.36 -8.16
CA VAL A 21 9.14 0.50 -7.76
C VAL A 21 10.46 -0.11 -8.22
N GLY A 22 10.66 -1.42 -7.97
CA GLY A 22 11.86 -2.13 -8.41
C GLY A 22 12.02 -2.11 -9.94
N ALA A 23 10.93 -2.28 -10.68
CA ALA A 23 10.93 -2.14 -12.13
C ALA A 23 11.33 -0.74 -12.58
N ALA A 24 10.93 0.33 -11.88
CA ALA A 24 11.38 1.68 -12.22
C ALA A 24 12.88 1.91 -12.08
N PHE A 25 13.55 1.25 -11.12
CA PHE A 25 15.00 1.38 -10.94
C PHE A 25 15.82 0.39 -11.77
N TYR A 26 15.29 -0.80 -12.06
CA TYR A 26 16.03 -1.88 -12.74
C TYR A 26 15.59 -2.16 -14.19
N SER A 27 14.52 -1.53 -14.68
CA SER A 27 14.06 -1.67 -16.07
C SER A 27 14.54 -0.49 -16.94
N PRO A 28 14.78 -0.71 -18.25
CA PRO A 28 14.97 0.39 -19.21
C PRO A 28 13.80 1.38 -19.26
N LEU A 29 12.64 1.07 -18.66
CA LEU A 29 11.53 2.01 -18.47
C LEU A 29 11.89 3.21 -17.57
N GLY A 30 12.95 3.11 -16.75
CA GLY A 30 13.50 4.24 -15.99
C GLY A 30 14.10 5.36 -16.86
N SER A 31 14.23 5.15 -18.17
CA SER A 31 14.63 6.19 -19.12
C SER A 31 13.55 7.25 -19.37
N TYR A 32 12.29 6.98 -19.00
CA TYR A 32 11.20 7.94 -19.08
C TYR A 32 11.15 8.79 -17.81
N GLU A 33 11.49 10.07 -17.91
CA GLU A 33 11.48 10.99 -16.77
C GLU A 33 10.13 11.02 -16.04
N ALA A 34 9.02 11.02 -16.78
CA ALA A 34 7.69 10.99 -16.21
C ALA A 34 7.44 9.76 -15.32
N TYR A 35 8.00 8.60 -15.68
CA TYR A 35 7.86 7.36 -14.92
C TYR A 35 8.72 7.37 -13.64
N ILE A 36 9.93 7.93 -13.70
CA ILE A 36 10.78 8.14 -12.54
C ILE A 36 10.14 9.14 -11.57
N THR A 37 9.63 10.28 -12.06
CA THR A 37 8.93 11.26 -11.21
C THR A 37 7.71 10.65 -10.53
N ALA A 38 6.89 9.90 -11.28
CA ALA A 38 5.74 9.19 -10.71
C ALA A 38 6.16 8.12 -9.69
N THR A 39 7.31 7.47 -9.90
CA THR A 39 7.83 6.49 -8.94
C THR A 39 8.28 7.15 -7.65
N LEU A 40 9.09 8.20 -7.74
CA LEU A 40 9.65 8.90 -6.59
C LEU A 40 8.58 9.59 -5.73
N TRP A 41 7.59 10.21 -6.38
CA TRP A 41 6.56 11.01 -5.69
C TRP A 41 5.23 10.28 -5.48
N GLY A 42 4.98 9.20 -6.21
CA GLY A 42 3.75 8.42 -6.11
C GLY A 42 4.01 7.04 -5.51
N LEU A 43 4.73 6.18 -6.24
CA LEU A 43 4.89 4.77 -5.85
C LEU A 43 5.69 4.59 -4.56
N ILE A 44 6.79 5.33 -4.35
CA ILE A 44 7.59 5.22 -3.12
C ILE A 44 6.79 5.67 -1.89
N PRO A 45 6.12 6.84 -1.88
CA PRO A 45 5.26 7.24 -0.78
C PRO A 45 4.10 6.25 -0.54
N ALA A 46 3.45 5.76 -1.60
CA ALA A 46 2.40 4.76 -1.48
C ALA A 46 2.93 3.43 -0.90
N LEU A 47 4.14 3.02 -1.30
CA LEU A 47 4.81 1.85 -0.77
C LEU A 47 5.14 2.03 0.72
N ALA A 48 5.66 3.20 1.10
CA ALA A 48 5.94 3.53 2.49
C ALA A 48 4.66 3.54 3.35
N LEU A 49 3.58 4.16 2.86
CA LEU A 49 2.28 4.20 3.54
C LEU A 49 1.68 2.81 3.72
N THR A 50 1.73 1.97 2.70
CA THR A 50 1.25 0.58 2.79
C THR A 50 2.13 -0.27 3.72
N GLY A 51 3.44 -0.04 3.75
CA GLY A 51 4.37 -0.67 4.69
C GLY A 51 4.09 -0.28 6.14
N ILE A 52 3.91 1.01 6.42
CA ILE A 52 3.53 1.54 7.73
C ILE A 52 2.15 1.01 8.15
N GLY A 53 1.20 0.96 7.21
CA GLY A 53 -0.12 0.38 7.44
C GLY A 53 -0.06 -1.09 7.86
N MET A 54 0.84 -1.88 7.26
CA MET A 54 1.09 -3.27 7.68
C MET A 54 1.82 -3.35 9.03
N TRP A 55 2.78 -2.47 9.30
CA TRP A 55 3.48 -2.40 10.58
C TRP A 55 2.51 -2.10 11.73
N LYS A 56 1.61 -1.15 11.53
CA LYS A 56 0.60 -0.71 12.51
C LYS A 56 -0.77 -1.36 12.26
N GLN A 57 -0.82 -2.52 11.62
CA GLN A 57 -2.07 -3.15 11.19
C GLN A 57 -3.04 -3.45 12.35
N SER A 58 -2.53 -3.73 13.56
CA SER A 58 -3.35 -3.89 14.77
C SER A 58 -4.06 -2.58 15.17
N LEU A 59 -3.39 -1.43 14.99
CA LEU A 59 -3.97 -0.10 15.20
C LEU A 59 -4.95 0.26 14.07
N VAL A 60 -4.61 -0.04 12.81
CA VAL A 60 -5.51 0.15 11.66
C VAL A 60 -6.80 -0.64 11.84
N MET A 61 -6.72 -1.90 12.26
CA MET A 61 -7.91 -2.71 12.57
C MET A 61 -8.70 -2.18 13.78
N LYS A 62 -8.05 -1.50 14.72
CA LYS A 62 -8.72 -0.81 15.84
C LYS A 62 -9.41 0.47 15.40
N VAL A 63 -8.85 1.23 14.45
CA VAL A 63 -9.44 2.46 13.89
C VAL A 63 -10.54 2.17 12.87
N LEU A 64 -10.51 1.03 12.18
CA LEU A 64 -11.63 0.59 11.33
C LEU A 64 -12.83 0.06 12.13
N LYS A 65 -12.61 -0.45 13.35
CA LYS A 65 -13.67 -1.00 14.22
C LYS A 65 -14.76 -0.01 14.70
N PRO A 66 -14.56 1.30 14.91
CA PRO A 66 -15.60 2.20 15.40
C PRO A 66 -16.52 2.72 14.28
N ILE A 67 -16.11 2.64 13.00
CA ILE A 67 -16.90 3.19 11.89
C ILE A 67 -18.10 2.28 11.55
N SER A 68 -18.01 0.98 11.83
CA SER A 68 -19.11 0.03 11.53
C SER A 68 -20.29 0.09 12.51
N LYS A 69 -20.17 0.75 13.68
CA LYS A 69 -21.28 0.85 14.65
C LYS A 69 -22.16 2.08 14.47
N LYS A 70 -21.78 3.06 13.64
CA LYS A 70 -22.57 4.29 13.42
C LYS A 70 -23.54 4.22 12.23
N ALA A 71 -23.52 3.15 11.44
CA ALA A 71 -24.46 2.94 10.33
C ALA A 71 -25.74 2.18 10.74
N HIS A 72 -25.94 1.93 12.03
CA HIS A 72 -27.05 1.12 12.55
C HIS A 72 -27.62 1.63 13.88
N GLN A 73 -27.52 2.94 14.14
CA GLN A 73 -28.35 3.63 15.13
C GLN A 73 -29.11 4.76 14.44
#